data_AF-A0A1L3GK92-F1
#
_entry.id   AF-A0A1L3GK92-F1
#
_cell.length_a   1.000
_cell.length_b   1.000
_cell.length_c   1.000
_cell.angle_alpha   90.00
_cell.angle_beta   90.00
_cell.angle_gamma   90.00
#
_symmetry.space_group_name_H-M   'P 1'
#
loop_
_entity.id
_entity.type
_entity.pdbx_description
1 polymer ?
#
loop_
_entity_poly.entity_id
_entity_poly.type
_entity_poly.pdbx_seq_one_letter_code
_entity_poly.pdbx_strand_id
1 'polypeptide(L)'
;MRGFLLPISGLLILLLLTPPMSRYMAQRPSSSRIGSVPHYQVLRYAALDHRPLVGAYYMLKALNYFGGQTLAGSPDKIDYLGIYQAIEAALRLDPYNMDAYYFSQAILVWDLREIKLANSILEYGMRHRTWDPFLPFSAGFNYSYFLEDYKLAAHYYNRGAKISGSSLMTSLTSRFLYENGQTKLAIIYLQTLLPQLTNEALRQSSQRRLEALQAIDCIESALKQYQKVHGAELVPGDLDDLVSSGLLSSLPDDPYGGRFFLDEKGRVRTTSNLATHKRSRQ
;
A
#
# COMPACT_ATOMS: atom_id res chain seq x y z
N MET A 1 -13.76 -38.58 -41.17
CA MET A 1 -14.34 -39.02 -39.88
C MET A 1 -13.33 -39.24 -38.73
N ARG A 2 -12.01 -39.02 -38.91
CA ARG A 2 -11.02 -39.20 -37.82
C ARG A 2 -10.82 -37.98 -36.90
N GLY A 3 -11.26 -36.79 -37.31
CA GLY A 3 -11.09 -35.54 -36.54
C GLY A 3 -12.05 -35.34 -35.35
N PHE A 4 -13.18 -36.05 -35.30
CA PHE A 4 -14.17 -35.91 -34.23
C PHE A 4 -13.97 -36.89 -33.06
N LEU A 5 -13.14 -37.92 -33.22
CA LEU A 5 -12.94 -38.94 -32.19
C LEU A 5 -12.10 -38.44 -31.00
N LEU A 6 -11.13 -37.54 -31.25
CA LEU A 6 -10.28 -36.92 -30.22
C LEU A 6 -11.02 -35.98 -29.26
N PRO A 7 -11.89 -35.06 -29.72
CA PRO A 7 -12.68 -34.23 -28.80
C PRO A 7 -13.75 -35.05 -28.05
N ILE A 8 -14.33 -36.08 -28.70
CA ILE A 8 -15.33 -36.96 -28.07
C ILE A 8 -14.68 -37.83 -26.98
N SER A 9 -13.47 -38.37 -27.22
CA SER A 9 -12.75 -39.13 -26.20
C SER A 9 -12.29 -38.24 -25.04
N GLY A 10 -11.86 -37.01 -25.31
CA GLY A 10 -11.56 -36.02 -24.26
C GLY A 10 -12.78 -35.68 -23.39
N LEU A 11 -13.94 -35.47 -24.01
CA LEU A 11 -15.20 -35.21 -23.28
C LEU A 11 -15.64 -36.41 -22.45
N LEU A 12 -15.52 -37.63 -22.99
CA LEU A 12 -15.82 -38.87 -22.28
C LEU A 12 -14.91 -39.07 -21.06
N ILE A 13 -13.61 -38.81 -21.21
CA ILE A 13 -12.66 -38.86 -20.09
C ILE A 13 -13.06 -37.83 -19.02
N LEU A 14 -13.42 -36.62 -19.43
CA LEU A 14 -13.86 -35.58 -18.49
C LEU A 14 -15.13 -35.99 -17.74
N LEU A 15 -16.13 -36.53 -18.45
CA LEU A 15 -17.39 -37.03 -17.87
C LEU A 15 -17.19 -38.26 -16.97
N LEU A 16 -16.20 -39.10 -17.24
CA LEU A 16 -15.85 -40.24 -16.39
C LEU A 16 -15.11 -39.81 -15.12
N LEU A 17 -14.34 -38.72 -15.19
CA LEU A 17 -13.60 -38.19 -14.05
C LEU A 17 -14.46 -37.30 -13.12
N THR A 18 -15.54 -36.70 -13.61
CA THR A 18 -16.34 -35.77 -12.79
C THR A 18 -17.06 -36.43 -11.60
N PRO A 19 -17.68 -37.63 -11.67
CA PRO A 19 -18.34 -38.24 -10.52
C PRO A 19 -17.38 -38.65 -9.38
N PRO A 20 -16.24 -39.35 -9.64
CA PRO A 20 -15.31 -39.70 -8.57
C PRO A 20 -14.63 -38.45 -7.99
N MET A 21 -14.33 -37.45 -8.82
CA MET A 21 -13.76 -36.19 -8.35
C MET A 21 -14.75 -35.41 -7.49
N SER A 22 -16.03 -35.35 -7.87
CA SER A 22 -17.07 -34.70 -7.08
C SER A 22 -17.29 -35.39 -5.72
N ARG A 23 -17.31 -36.73 -5.70
CA ARG A 23 -17.40 -37.51 -4.44
C ARG A 23 -16.19 -37.28 -3.54
N TYR A 24 -14.99 -37.29 -4.12
CA TYR A 24 -13.76 -36.99 -3.40
C TYR A 24 -13.76 -35.57 -2.82
N MET A 25 -14.19 -34.57 -3.60
CA MET A 25 -14.29 -33.19 -3.13
C MET A 25 -15.32 -33.01 -2.02
N ALA A 26 -16.47 -33.70 -2.10
CA ALA A 26 -17.51 -33.66 -1.07
C ALA A 26 -17.08 -34.32 0.25
N GLN A 27 -16.19 -35.32 0.17
CA GLN A 27 -15.68 -36.06 1.34
C GLN A 27 -14.27 -35.62 1.74
N ARG A 28 -13.73 -34.56 1.12
CA ARG A 28 -12.34 -34.15 1.31
C ARG A 28 -12.16 -33.76 2.79
N PRO A 29 -11.32 -34.48 3.56
CA PRO A 29 -10.98 -34.02 4.89
C PRO A 29 -10.32 -32.64 4.76
N SER A 30 -10.76 -31.66 5.56
CA SER A 30 -10.02 -30.40 5.66
C SER A 30 -8.57 -30.75 5.98
N SER A 31 -7.63 -30.20 5.20
CA SER A 31 -6.21 -30.50 5.37
C SER A 31 -5.81 -30.08 6.77
N SER A 32 -5.75 -31.03 7.71
CA SER A 32 -5.57 -30.73 9.13
C SER A 32 -4.20 -30.12 9.44
N ARG A 33 -3.24 -30.28 8.52
CA ARG A 33 -1.88 -29.71 8.61
C ARG A 33 -1.39 -29.28 7.22
N ILE A 34 -0.65 -28.19 7.15
CA ILE A 34 0.07 -27.78 5.94
C ILE A 34 1.30 -28.66 5.69
N GLY A 35 1.85 -29.28 6.73
CA GLY A 35 3.02 -30.16 6.65
C GLY A 35 4.33 -29.38 6.49
N SER A 36 5.46 -30.06 6.72
CA SER A 36 6.78 -29.43 6.68
C SER A 36 7.14 -28.92 5.28
N VAL A 37 7.63 -27.68 5.22
CA VAL A 37 8.17 -27.07 4.00
C VAL A 37 9.71 -27.16 4.07
N PRO A 38 10.37 -27.87 3.14
CA PRO A 38 11.82 -27.88 3.09
C PRO A 38 12.39 -26.48 2.88
N HIS A 39 13.61 -26.24 3.37
CA HIS A 39 14.27 -24.95 3.18
C HIS A 39 14.37 -24.59 1.69
N TYR A 40 14.13 -23.32 1.34
CA TYR A 40 13.99 -22.87 -0.06
C TYR A 40 15.22 -23.20 -0.93
N GLN A 41 16.42 -23.27 -0.35
CA GLN A 41 17.64 -23.65 -1.07
C GLN A 41 17.56 -25.11 -1.58
N VAL A 42 17.08 -26.04 -0.74
CA VAL A 42 16.90 -27.44 -1.12
C VAL A 42 15.89 -27.53 -2.26
N LEU A 43 14.77 -26.82 -2.15
CA LEU A 43 13.75 -26.76 -3.20
C LEU A 43 14.31 -26.17 -4.49
N ARG A 44 15.15 -25.13 -4.41
CA ARG A 44 15.75 -24.48 -5.58
C ARG A 44 16.67 -25.42 -6.36
N TYR A 45 17.43 -26.26 -5.67
CA TYR A 45 18.28 -27.28 -6.29
C TYR A 45 17.46 -28.45 -6.85
N ALA A 46 16.47 -28.94 -6.09
CA ALA A 46 15.63 -30.06 -6.49
C ALA A 46 14.70 -29.72 -7.69
N ALA A 47 14.21 -28.48 -7.75
CA ALA A 47 13.28 -28.05 -8.79
C ALA A 47 13.93 -27.82 -10.16
N LEU A 48 15.26 -27.70 -10.22
CA LEU A 48 16.02 -27.42 -11.45
C LEU A 48 15.44 -26.23 -12.24
N ASP A 49 14.89 -26.46 -13.43
CA ASP A 49 14.26 -25.44 -14.30
C ASP A 49 12.77 -25.23 -14.01
N HIS A 50 12.16 -26.08 -13.19
CA HIS A 50 10.75 -26.03 -12.82
C HIS A 50 10.49 -25.23 -11.53
N ARG A 51 11.38 -24.31 -11.15
CA ARG A 51 11.23 -23.49 -9.93
C ARG A 51 9.89 -22.75 -9.87
N PRO A 52 9.40 -22.11 -10.96
CA PRO A 52 8.09 -21.45 -10.90
C PRO A 52 6.94 -22.41 -10.64
N LEU A 53 6.98 -23.62 -11.22
CA LEU A 53 5.96 -24.64 -10.99
C LEU A 53 5.96 -25.11 -9.53
N VAL A 54 7.14 -25.35 -8.96
CA VAL A 54 7.27 -25.74 -7.55
C VAL A 54 6.85 -24.59 -6.63
N GLY A 55 7.19 -23.34 -6.97
CA GLY A 55 6.75 -22.16 -6.23
C GLY A 55 5.23 -21.99 -6.24
N ALA A 56 4.59 -22.14 -7.41
CA ALA A 56 3.14 -22.12 -7.55
C ALA A 56 2.47 -23.23 -6.74
N TYR A 57 3.05 -24.44 -6.69
CA TYR A 57 2.57 -25.52 -5.84
C TYR A 57 2.54 -25.13 -4.36
N TYR A 58 3.62 -24.57 -3.82
CA TYR A 58 3.66 -24.16 -2.41
C TYR A 58 2.68 -23.02 -2.11
N MET A 59 2.53 -22.07 -3.04
CA MET A 59 1.54 -21.00 -2.88
C MET A 59 0.10 -21.54 -2.88
N LEU A 60 -0.24 -22.44 -3.80
CA LEU A 60 -1.54 -23.11 -3.83
C LEU A 60 -1.77 -23.95 -2.57
N LYS A 61 -0.73 -24.60 -2.05
CA LYS A 61 -0.80 -25.37 -0.81
C LYS A 61 -1.13 -24.48 0.39
N ALA A 62 -0.47 -23.33 0.51
CA ALA A 62 -0.72 -22.35 1.57
C ALA A 62 -2.15 -21.80 1.50
N LEU A 63 -2.59 -21.40 0.30
CA LEU A 63 -3.92 -20.83 0.09
C LEU A 63 -5.04 -21.84 0.38
N ASN A 64 -4.90 -23.08 -0.10
CA ASN A 64 -5.88 -24.13 0.13
C ASN A 64 -5.95 -24.54 1.61
N TYR A 65 -4.81 -24.58 2.31
CA TYR A 65 -4.78 -24.88 3.74
C TYR A 65 -5.49 -23.78 4.53
N PHE A 66 -5.12 -22.51 4.30
CA PHE A 66 -5.74 -21.38 4.97
C PHE A 66 -7.25 -21.34 4.71
N GLY A 67 -7.68 -21.39 3.44
CA GLY A 67 -9.09 -21.39 3.08
C GLY A 67 -9.87 -22.57 3.68
N GLY A 68 -9.26 -23.77 3.69
CA GLY A 68 -9.86 -24.95 4.31
C GLY A 68 -10.10 -24.81 5.81
N GLN A 69 -9.13 -24.22 6.54
CA GLN A 69 -9.25 -24.00 7.99
C GLN A 69 -10.26 -22.89 8.32
N THR A 70 -10.27 -21.81 7.53
CA THR A 70 -11.24 -20.71 7.67
C THR A 70 -12.67 -21.19 7.43
N LEU A 71 -12.90 -21.98 6.36
CA LEU A 71 -14.22 -22.54 6.07
C LEU A 71 -14.68 -23.58 7.10
N ALA A 72 -13.73 -24.31 7.69
CA ALA A 72 -14.01 -25.25 8.79
C ALA A 72 -14.28 -24.55 10.14
N GLY A 73 -14.27 -23.22 10.20
CA GLY A 73 -14.52 -22.45 11.42
C GLY A 73 -13.49 -22.71 12.53
N SER A 74 -12.26 -23.07 12.16
CA SER A 74 -11.17 -23.42 13.10
C SER A 74 -9.98 -22.46 13.00
N PRO A 75 -10.17 -21.13 13.16
CA PRO A 75 -9.10 -20.14 12.98
C PRO A 75 -7.93 -20.34 13.97
N ASP A 76 -8.22 -20.76 15.20
CA ASP A 76 -7.19 -20.96 16.25
C ASP A 76 -6.22 -22.11 15.95
N LYS A 77 -6.53 -22.94 14.95
CA LYS A 77 -5.71 -24.10 14.53
C LYS A 77 -4.92 -23.84 13.26
N ILE A 78 -4.89 -22.61 12.76
CA ILE A 78 -4.14 -22.27 11.55
C ILE A 78 -2.64 -22.28 11.87
N ASP A 79 -1.90 -23.16 11.19
CA ASP A 79 -0.45 -23.18 11.19
C ASP A 79 0.12 -22.06 10.32
N TYR A 80 0.15 -20.86 10.90
CA TYR A 80 0.66 -19.66 10.25
C TYR A 80 2.16 -19.73 9.94
N LEU A 81 2.95 -20.43 10.76
CA LEU A 81 4.38 -20.62 10.49
C LEU A 81 4.58 -21.44 9.22
N GLY A 82 3.85 -22.54 9.07
CA GLY A 82 3.90 -23.35 7.86
C GLY A 82 3.39 -22.59 6.63
N ILE A 83 2.37 -21.73 6.78
CA ILE A 83 1.91 -20.83 5.70
C ILE A 83 3.03 -19.89 5.29
N TYR A 84 3.67 -19.23 6.25
CA TYR A 84 4.78 -18.32 5.98
C TYR A 84 5.95 -19.03 5.28
N GLN A 85 6.33 -20.22 5.74
CA GLN A 85 7.39 -21.00 5.10
C GLN A 85 7.03 -21.39 3.65
N ALA A 86 5.77 -21.74 3.39
CA ALA A 86 5.29 -22.05 2.04
C ALA A 86 5.31 -20.81 1.13
N ILE A 87 4.90 -19.66 1.65
CA ILE A 87 4.98 -18.36 0.97
C ILE A 87 6.44 -18.01 0.66
N GLU A 88 7.35 -18.13 1.64
CA GLU A 88 8.76 -17.83 1.42
C GLU A 88 9.34 -18.77 0.37
N ALA A 89 9.06 -20.07 0.43
CA ALA A 89 9.47 -21.02 -0.59
C ALA A 89 8.95 -20.60 -1.98
N ALA A 90 7.68 -20.19 -2.08
CA ALA A 90 7.11 -19.72 -3.34
C ALA A 90 7.87 -18.51 -3.89
N LEU A 91 8.10 -17.48 -3.08
CA LEU A 91 8.77 -16.24 -3.49
C LEU A 91 10.27 -16.40 -3.79
N ARG A 92 10.96 -17.31 -3.10
CA ARG A 92 12.38 -17.61 -3.33
C ARG A 92 12.60 -18.44 -4.59
N LEU A 93 11.63 -19.26 -4.97
CA LEU A 93 11.64 -20.04 -6.20
C LEU A 93 11.15 -19.21 -7.40
N ASP A 94 10.13 -18.38 -7.19
CA ASP A 94 9.55 -17.50 -8.18
C ASP A 94 9.24 -16.11 -7.59
N PRO A 95 10.18 -15.16 -7.69
CA PRO A 95 9.97 -13.81 -7.20
C PRO A 95 8.92 -13.03 -8.02
N TYR A 96 8.42 -13.58 -9.12
CA TYR A 96 7.38 -12.98 -9.95
C TYR A 96 5.97 -13.46 -9.60
N ASN A 97 5.82 -14.38 -8.64
CA ASN A 97 4.51 -14.84 -8.18
C ASN A 97 3.76 -13.72 -7.44
N MET A 98 2.79 -13.09 -8.12
CA MET A 98 2.00 -11.98 -7.58
C MET A 98 1.09 -12.41 -6.43
N ASP A 99 0.46 -13.58 -6.56
CA ASP A 99 -0.47 -14.12 -5.55
C ASP A 99 0.21 -14.28 -4.20
N ALA A 100 1.48 -14.71 -4.20
CA ALA A 100 2.26 -14.83 -2.98
C ALA A 100 2.46 -13.48 -2.27
N TYR A 101 2.71 -12.38 -2.98
CA TYR A 101 2.80 -11.04 -2.36
C TYR A 101 1.45 -10.56 -1.81
N TYR A 102 0.36 -10.75 -2.57
CA TYR A 102 -0.99 -10.37 -2.11
C TYR A 102 -1.39 -11.15 -0.86
N PHE A 103 -1.17 -12.45 -0.87
CA PHE A 103 -1.52 -13.31 0.25
C PHE A 103 -0.62 -13.06 1.47
N SER A 104 0.68 -12.83 1.26
CA SER A 104 1.58 -12.38 2.33
C SER A 104 1.07 -11.11 2.99
N GLN A 105 0.67 -10.13 2.18
CA GLN A 105 0.17 -8.85 2.67
C GLN A 105 -1.12 -9.01 3.47
N ALA A 106 -2.01 -9.92 3.07
CA ALA A 106 -3.23 -10.21 3.83
C ALA A 106 -2.91 -10.86 5.18
N ILE A 107 -2.16 -11.97 5.16
CA ILE A 107 -1.94 -12.79 6.36
C ILE A 107 -0.97 -12.15 7.35
N LEU A 108 0.18 -11.66 6.87
CA LEU A 108 1.23 -11.16 7.77
C LEU A 108 0.79 -9.90 8.51
N VAL A 109 0.01 -9.03 7.85
CA VAL A 109 -0.38 -7.74 8.41
C VAL A 109 -1.62 -7.83 9.31
N TRP A 110 -2.64 -8.57 8.88
CA TRP A 110 -3.93 -8.59 9.56
C TRP A 110 -4.04 -9.71 10.60
N ASP A 111 -3.66 -10.93 10.24
CA ASP A 111 -3.73 -12.08 11.13
C ASP A 111 -2.55 -12.13 12.10
N LEU A 112 -1.32 -11.98 11.59
CA LEU A 112 -0.11 -12.18 12.40
C LEU A 112 0.47 -10.90 13.02
N ARG A 113 0.03 -9.72 12.56
CA ARG A 113 0.58 -8.42 12.99
C ARG A 113 2.11 -8.31 12.81
N GLU A 114 2.66 -9.03 11.85
CA GLU A 114 4.08 -9.03 11.46
C GLU A 114 4.35 -8.03 10.31
N ILE A 115 4.05 -6.74 10.54
CA ILE A 115 4.12 -5.70 9.51
C ILE A 115 5.54 -5.54 8.93
N LYS A 116 6.57 -5.62 9.78
CA LYS A 116 7.97 -5.49 9.33
C LYS A 116 8.35 -6.64 8.40
N LEU A 117 7.90 -7.85 8.70
CA LEU A 117 8.12 -9.02 7.85
C LEU A 117 7.40 -8.87 6.51
N ALA A 118 6.14 -8.42 6.52
CA ALA A 118 5.39 -8.11 5.30
C ALA A 118 6.13 -7.10 4.43
N ASN A 119 6.63 -6.00 5.02
CA ASN A 119 7.42 -5.00 4.30
C ASN A 119 8.72 -5.57 3.72
N SER A 120 9.41 -6.46 4.44
CA SER A 120 10.63 -7.12 3.93
C SER A 120 10.35 -7.99 2.69
N ILE A 121 9.19 -8.65 2.66
CA ILE A 121 8.72 -9.42 1.50
C ILE A 121 8.42 -8.49 0.32
N LEU A 122 7.70 -7.39 0.56
CA LEU A 122 7.40 -6.39 -0.47
C LEU A 122 8.68 -5.77 -1.04
N GLU A 123 9.66 -5.47 -0.20
CA GLU A 123 10.99 -4.97 -0.61
C GLU A 123 11.76 -6.00 -1.44
N TYR A 124 11.72 -7.28 -1.07
CA TYR A 124 12.25 -8.35 -1.92
C TYR A 124 11.55 -8.39 -3.28
N GLY A 125 10.23 -8.25 -3.33
CA GLY A 125 9.48 -8.17 -4.58
C GLY A 125 9.84 -6.96 -5.41
N MET A 126 10.02 -5.79 -4.79
CA MET A 126 10.39 -4.55 -5.48
C MET A 126 11.78 -4.59 -6.14
N ARG A 127 12.65 -5.56 -5.77
CA ARG A 127 13.92 -5.82 -6.47
C ARG A 127 13.75 -6.61 -7.76
N HIS A 128 12.66 -7.35 -7.92
CA HIS A 128 12.42 -8.24 -9.07
C HIS A 128 11.29 -7.72 -9.96
N ARG A 129 10.15 -7.33 -9.35
CA ARG A 129 8.95 -6.79 -9.99
C ARG A 129 9.01 -5.26 -10.02
N THR A 130 9.96 -4.71 -10.77
CA THR A 130 10.22 -3.25 -10.82
C THR A 130 9.09 -2.44 -11.44
N TRP A 131 8.19 -3.10 -12.18
CA TRP A 131 7.03 -2.51 -12.85
C TRP A 131 5.74 -2.57 -12.02
N ASP A 132 5.74 -3.24 -10.87
CA ASP A 132 4.52 -3.54 -10.13
C ASP A 132 4.23 -2.45 -9.08
N PRO A 133 3.21 -1.60 -9.28
CA PRO A 133 2.87 -0.54 -8.33
C PRO A 133 2.19 -1.06 -7.06
N PHE A 134 1.69 -2.30 -7.05
CA PHE A 134 1.02 -2.87 -5.87
C PHE A 134 1.98 -3.00 -4.69
N LEU A 135 3.24 -3.39 -4.95
CA LEU A 135 4.23 -3.59 -3.90
C LEU A 135 4.56 -2.29 -3.13
N PRO A 136 4.96 -1.19 -3.79
CA PRO A 136 5.18 0.08 -3.11
C PRO A 136 3.88 0.67 -2.54
N PHE A 137 2.72 0.48 -3.18
CA PHE A 137 1.45 0.91 -2.60
C PHE A 137 1.18 0.23 -1.25
N SER A 138 1.37 -1.10 -1.19
CA SER A 138 1.15 -1.90 0.02
C SER A 138 2.15 -1.54 1.11
N ALA A 139 3.42 -1.33 0.76
CA ALA A 139 4.43 -0.87 1.71
C ALA A 139 4.09 0.53 2.26
N GLY A 140 3.69 1.47 1.39
CA GLY A 140 3.24 2.80 1.79
C GLY A 140 2.03 2.76 2.72
N PHE A 141 1.07 1.87 2.46
CA PHE A 141 -0.07 1.63 3.33
C PHE A 141 0.38 1.09 4.69
N ASN A 142 1.28 0.10 4.70
CA ASN A 142 1.78 -0.48 5.94
C ASN A 142 2.47 0.56 6.83
N TYR A 143 3.35 1.38 6.24
CA TYR A 143 4.05 2.43 6.96
C TYR A 143 3.12 3.53 7.47
N SER A 144 2.12 3.93 6.70
CA SER A 144 1.20 5.01 7.12
C SER A 144 0.14 4.56 8.11
N TYR A 145 -0.45 3.37 7.92
CA TYR A 145 -1.60 2.92 8.69
C TYR A 145 -1.21 2.18 9.97
N PHE A 146 -0.20 1.30 9.93
CA PHE A 146 0.17 0.47 11.09
C PHE A 146 1.38 0.98 11.85
N LEU A 147 2.35 1.59 11.16
CA LEU A 147 3.61 2.02 11.77
C LEU A 147 3.67 3.54 12.03
N GLU A 148 2.73 4.31 11.48
CA GLU A 148 2.71 5.78 11.50
C GLU A 148 4.03 6.45 11.06
N ASP A 149 4.85 5.74 10.28
CA ASP A 149 6.08 6.28 9.67
C ASP A 149 5.72 6.97 8.34
N TYR A 150 5.28 8.22 8.46
CA TYR A 150 4.86 9.00 7.30
C TYR A 150 6.01 9.32 6.34
N LYS A 151 7.26 9.33 6.81
CA LYS A 151 8.44 9.51 5.95
C LYS A 151 8.59 8.32 4.99
N LEU A 152 8.57 7.10 5.52
CA LEU A 152 8.65 5.89 4.70
C LEU A 152 7.38 5.69 3.87
N ALA A 153 6.21 6.03 4.40
CA ALA A 153 4.97 6.00 3.62
C ALA A 153 5.08 6.88 2.37
N ALA A 154 5.50 8.14 2.52
CA ALA A 154 5.73 9.04 1.39
C ALA A 154 6.76 8.50 0.40
N HIS A 155 7.84 7.90 0.88
CA HIS A 155 8.86 7.28 0.02
C HIS A 155 8.27 6.19 -0.88
N TYR A 156 7.52 5.25 -0.31
CA TYR A 156 6.94 4.15 -1.07
C TYR A 156 5.80 4.61 -1.98
N TYR A 157 4.92 5.50 -1.52
CA TYR A 157 3.90 6.08 -2.41
C TYR A 157 4.50 6.83 -3.58
N ASN A 158 5.60 7.58 -3.39
CA ASN A 158 6.30 8.25 -4.49
C ASN A 158 6.84 7.22 -5.50
N ARG A 159 7.44 6.14 -5.01
CA ARG A 159 7.92 5.04 -5.86
C ARG A 159 6.77 4.43 -6.68
N GLY A 160 5.64 4.14 -6.06
CA GLY A 160 4.46 3.61 -6.75
C GLY A 160 3.85 4.59 -7.74
N ALA A 161 3.84 5.88 -7.42
CA ALA A 161 3.38 6.95 -8.31
C ALA A 161 4.26 7.05 -9.56
N LYS A 162 5.58 6.95 -9.42
CA LYS A 162 6.52 6.95 -10.57
C LYS A 162 6.33 5.75 -11.50
N ILE A 163 5.94 4.60 -10.96
CA ILE A 163 5.68 3.38 -11.75
C ILE A 163 4.35 3.49 -12.51
N SER A 164 3.30 3.98 -11.85
CA SER A 164 1.91 3.88 -12.34
C SER A 164 1.32 5.17 -12.90
N GLY A 165 1.91 6.33 -12.61
CA GLY A 165 1.26 7.62 -12.83
C GLY A 165 0.02 7.87 -11.95
N SER A 166 -0.15 7.10 -10.87
CA SER A 166 -1.35 7.15 -10.03
C SER A 166 -1.51 8.49 -9.31
N SER A 167 -2.62 9.18 -9.60
CA SER A 167 -3.04 10.40 -8.91
C SER A 167 -3.16 10.21 -7.39
N LEU A 168 -3.70 9.05 -6.97
CA LEU A 168 -3.86 8.73 -5.55
C LEU A 168 -2.51 8.69 -4.84
N MET A 169 -1.55 7.95 -5.38
CA MET A 169 -0.23 7.81 -4.75
C MET A 169 0.58 9.11 -4.78
N THR A 170 0.42 9.92 -5.83
CA THR A 170 0.96 11.28 -5.87
C THR A 170 0.39 12.14 -4.74
N SER A 171 -0.93 12.14 -4.56
CA SER A 171 -1.60 12.88 -3.49
C SER A 171 -1.14 12.41 -2.12
N LEU A 172 -1.09 11.09 -1.89
CA LEU A 172 -0.63 10.49 -0.64
C LEU A 172 0.83 10.83 -0.34
N THR A 173 1.71 10.88 -1.35
CA THR A 173 3.11 11.31 -1.19
C THR A 173 3.18 12.72 -0.60
N SER A 174 2.52 13.70 -1.24
CA SER A 174 2.51 15.08 -0.74
C SER A 174 1.86 15.21 0.64
N ARG A 175 0.79 14.45 0.89
CA ARG A 175 0.10 14.42 2.19
C ARG A 175 1.01 13.93 3.29
N PHE A 176 1.67 12.79 3.11
CA PHE A 176 2.51 12.21 4.16
C PHE A 176 3.82 12.97 4.39
N LEU A 177 4.35 13.64 3.36
CA LEU A 177 5.42 14.63 3.57
C LEU A 177 4.97 15.77 4.50
N TYR A 178 3.78 16.32 4.25
CA TYR A 178 3.19 17.34 5.11
C TYR A 178 2.87 16.82 6.54
N GLU A 179 2.24 15.64 6.68
CA GLU A 179 1.97 15.04 8.00
C GLU A 179 3.24 14.77 8.81
N ASN A 180 4.36 14.50 8.13
CA ASN A 180 5.68 14.34 8.74
C ASN A 180 6.39 15.68 9.04
N GLY A 181 5.71 16.83 8.91
CA GLY A 181 6.27 18.17 9.14
C GLY A 181 7.25 18.63 8.05
N GLN A 182 7.26 17.96 6.89
CA GLN A 182 8.15 18.27 5.77
C GLN A 182 7.41 19.03 4.66
N THR A 183 6.66 20.08 5.03
CA THR A 183 5.87 20.93 4.10
C THR A 183 6.70 21.41 2.91
N LYS A 184 7.92 21.91 3.16
CA LYS A 184 8.85 22.33 2.09
C LYS A 184 9.23 21.20 1.14
N LEU A 185 9.43 19.98 1.64
CA LEU A 185 9.74 18.83 0.79
C LEU A 185 8.53 18.42 -0.05
N ALA A 186 7.31 18.55 0.50
CA ALA A 186 6.07 18.35 -0.25
C ALA A 186 5.91 19.35 -1.40
N ILE A 187 6.25 20.63 -1.16
CA ILE A 187 6.28 21.69 -2.17
C ILE A 187 7.29 21.34 -3.27
N ILE A 188 8.55 21.02 -2.91
CA ILE A 188 9.60 20.66 -3.87
C ILE A 188 9.19 19.45 -4.70
N TYR A 189 8.58 18.43 -4.07
CA TYR A 189 8.08 17.25 -4.75
C TYR A 189 7.06 17.61 -5.84
N LEU A 190 6.04 18.41 -5.52
CA LEU A 190 5.00 18.80 -6.49
C LEU A 190 5.53 19.73 -7.58
N GLN A 191 6.41 20.68 -7.24
CA GLN A 191 7.07 21.55 -8.22
C GLN A 191 7.91 20.74 -9.23
N THR A 192 8.58 19.69 -8.77
CA THR A 192 9.35 18.80 -9.63
C THR A 192 8.46 17.92 -10.50
N LEU A 193 7.31 17.49 -9.97
CA LEU A 193 6.38 16.60 -10.65
C LEU A 193 5.56 17.31 -11.73
N LEU A 194 5.05 18.51 -11.46
CA LEU A 194 4.11 19.24 -12.32
C LEU A 194 4.54 19.34 -13.80
N PRO A 195 5.79 19.69 -14.14
CA PRO A 195 6.26 19.75 -15.53
C PRO A 195 6.24 18.40 -16.25
N GLN A 196 6.27 17.29 -15.51
CA GLN A 196 6.33 15.93 -16.06
C GLN A 196 4.92 15.33 -16.27
N LEU A 197 3.89 15.94 -15.69
CA LEU A 197 2.53 15.43 -15.78
C LEU A 197 1.93 15.71 -17.15
N THR A 198 1.47 14.66 -17.82
CA THR A 198 0.72 14.75 -19.09
C THR A 198 -0.80 14.78 -18.88
N ASN A 199 -1.28 14.16 -17.80
CA ASN A 199 -2.69 14.14 -17.44
C ASN A 199 -3.12 15.48 -16.82
N GLU A 200 -3.98 16.21 -17.53
CA GLU A 200 -4.44 17.55 -17.12
C GLU A 200 -5.20 17.54 -15.79
N ALA A 201 -6.01 16.52 -15.50
CA ALA A 201 -6.74 16.42 -14.23
C ALA A 201 -5.80 16.22 -13.04
N LEU A 202 -4.75 15.39 -13.23
CA LEU A 202 -3.69 15.22 -12.24
C LEU A 202 -2.86 16.50 -12.09
N ARG A 203 -2.58 17.20 -13.18
CA ARG A 203 -1.87 18.49 -13.15
C ARG A 203 -2.64 19.53 -12.33
N GLN A 204 -3.93 19.73 -12.62
CA GLN A 204 -4.78 20.68 -11.90
C GLN A 204 -4.93 20.33 -10.41
N SER A 205 -5.14 19.05 -10.09
CA SER A 205 -5.24 18.62 -8.68
C SER A 205 -3.91 18.75 -7.94
N SER A 206 -2.77 18.50 -8.59
CA SER A 206 -1.43 18.69 -8.03
C SER A 206 -1.08 20.17 -7.86
N GLN A 207 -1.51 21.03 -8.79
CA GLN A 207 -1.31 22.48 -8.73
C GLN A 207 -2.08 23.09 -7.56
N ARG A 208 -3.37 22.73 -7.40
CA ARG A 208 -4.17 23.14 -6.24
C ARG A 208 -3.54 22.69 -4.92
N ARG A 209 -2.99 21.47 -4.89
CA ARG A 209 -2.29 20.95 -3.71
C ARG A 209 -1.01 21.74 -3.42
N LEU A 210 -0.26 22.10 -4.45
CA LEU A 210 0.95 22.93 -4.32
C LEU A 210 0.62 24.30 -3.73
N GLU A 211 -0.39 24.98 -4.26
CA GLU A 211 -0.85 26.29 -3.77
C GLU A 211 -1.26 26.22 -2.29
N ALA A 212 -2.01 25.18 -1.90
CA ALA A 212 -2.42 24.99 -0.51
C ALA A 212 -1.21 24.75 0.42
N LEU A 213 -0.21 23.99 -0.03
CA LEU A 213 1.02 23.76 0.75
C LEU A 213 1.90 25.00 0.83
N GLN A 214 1.93 25.84 -0.21
CA GLN A 214 2.64 27.13 -0.18
C GLN A 214 1.97 28.11 0.79
N ALA A 215 0.64 28.16 0.84
CA ALA A 215 -0.11 28.90 1.85
C ALA A 215 0.25 28.43 3.27
N ILE A 216 0.30 27.10 3.49
CA ILE A 216 0.72 26.51 4.76
C ILE A 216 2.17 26.90 5.11
N ASP A 217 3.13 26.78 4.19
CA ASP A 217 4.54 27.13 4.44
C ASP A 217 4.72 28.64 4.75
N CYS A 218 3.88 29.50 4.14
CA CYS A 218 3.83 30.93 4.46
C CYS A 218 3.44 31.16 5.93
N ILE A 219 2.35 30.52 6.38
CA ILE A 219 1.88 30.61 7.77
C ILE A 219 2.91 29.98 8.73
N GLU A 220 3.46 28.81 8.41
CA GLU A 220 4.50 28.15 9.21
C GLU A 220 5.76 29.02 9.35
N SER A 221 6.12 29.77 8.31
CA SER A 221 7.25 30.69 8.34
C SER A 221 6.96 31.91 9.22
N ALA A 222 5.76 32.48 9.14
CA ALA A 222 5.31 33.57 10.01
C ALA A 222 5.28 33.12 11.48
N LEU A 223 4.81 31.91 11.78
CA LEU A 223 4.83 31.34 13.13
C LEU A 223 6.25 31.21 13.69
N LYS A 224 7.19 30.72 12.88
CA LYS A 224 8.60 30.65 13.26
C LYS A 224 9.19 32.04 13.53
N GLN A 225 8.75 33.06 12.80
CA GLN A 225 9.18 34.43 13.03
C GLN A 225 8.55 35.01 14.31
N TYR A 226 7.27 34.72 14.57
CA TYR A 226 6.58 35.10 15.80
C TYR A 226 7.31 34.56 17.04
N GLN A 227 7.66 33.28 17.03
CA GLN A 227 8.45 32.63 18.10
C GLN A 227 9.84 33.26 18.28
N LYS A 228 10.47 33.73 17.20
CA LYS A 228 11.76 34.43 17.30
C LYS A 228 11.64 35.81 17.94
N VAL A 229 10.54 36.52 17.70
CA VAL A 229 10.32 37.89 18.20
C VAL A 229 9.78 37.89 19.62
N HIS A 230 8.84 37.00 19.95
CA HIS A 230 8.13 37.00 21.23
C HIS A 230 8.63 35.94 22.22
N GLY A 231 9.57 35.08 21.81
CA GLY A 231 10.12 33.99 22.61
C GLY A 231 9.62 32.62 22.15
N ALA A 232 10.50 31.63 22.21
CA ALA A 232 10.29 30.31 21.59
C ALA A 232 9.10 29.52 22.16
N GLU A 233 8.68 29.81 23.40
CA GLU A 233 7.57 29.17 24.08
C GLU A 233 6.21 29.82 23.77
N LEU A 234 6.22 31.02 23.18
CA LEU A 234 4.98 31.72 22.84
C LEU A 234 4.41 31.20 21.53
N VAL A 235 3.24 30.58 21.61
CA VAL A 235 2.41 30.21 20.46
C VAL A 235 1.27 31.22 20.37
N PRO A 236 0.99 31.81 19.20
CA PRO A 236 -0.16 32.70 19.06
C PRO A 236 -1.45 31.96 19.40
N GLY A 237 -2.41 32.68 19.98
CA GLY A 237 -3.71 32.10 20.35
C GLY A 237 -4.56 31.77 19.12
N ASP A 238 -4.40 32.56 18.06
CA ASP A 238 -4.99 32.32 16.75
C ASP A 238 -4.08 32.84 15.62
N LEU A 239 -4.33 32.40 14.39
CA LEU A 239 -3.60 32.87 13.21
C LEU A 239 -3.80 34.38 12.94
N ASP A 240 -4.89 34.98 13.42
CA ASP A 240 -5.12 36.43 13.35
C ASP A 240 -4.09 37.25 14.15
N ASP A 241 -3.43 36.66 15.15
CA ASP A 241 -2.33 37.30 15.88
C ASP A 241 -1.12 37.53 14.97
N LEU A 242 -0.91 36.68 13.96
CA LEU A 242 0.16 36.84 12.97
C LEU A 242 -0.09 38.04 12.05
N VAL A 243 -1.35 38.34 11.77
CA VAL A 243 -1.74 39.54 11.01
C VAL A 243 -1.61 40.78 11.87
N SER A 244 -2.11 40.72 13.11
CA SER A 244 -2.08 41.83 14.07
C SER A 244 -0.64 42.23 14.46
N SER A 245 0.29 41.27 14.51
CA SER A 245 1.72 41.51 14.74
C SER A 245 2.49 41.96 13.49
N GLY A 246 1.82 42.07 12.34
CA GLY A 246 2.43 42.51 11.07
C GLY A 246 3.36 41.47 10.42
N LEU A 247 3.35 40.21 10.88
CA LEU A 247 4.13 39.12 10.30
C LEU A 247 3.48 38.56 9.04
N LEU A 248 2.16 38.73 8.89
CA LEU A 248 1.41 38.46 7.68
C LEU A 248 0.58 39.70 7.31
N SER A 249 0.53 40.04 6.02
CA SER A 249 -0.36 41.12 5.55
C SER A 249 -1.83 40.73 5.63
N SER A 250 -2.12 39.46 5.33
CA SER A 250 -3.42 38.82 5.45
C SER A 250 -3.21 37.30 5.52
N LEU A 251 -4.20 36.56 6.03
CA LEU A 251 -4.18 35.11 5.93
C LEU A 251 -4.37 34.67 4.48
N PRO A 252 -3.55 33.73 3.96
CA PRO A 252 -3.77 33.15 2.64
C PRO A 252 -5.11 32.41 2.56
N ASP A 253 -5.72 32.44 1.38
CA ASP A 253 -6.91 31.64 1.10
C ASP A 253 -6.55 30.15 0.94
N ASP A 254 -7.44 29.25 1.38
CA ASP A 254 -7.32 27.82 1.07
C ASP A 254 -7.91 27.54 -0.32
N PRO A 255 -7.12 27.04 -1.29
CA PRO A 255 -7.59 26.70 -2.63
C PRO A 255 -8.72 25.64 -2.68
N TYR A 256 -8.95 24.93 -1.58
CA TYR A 256 -10.05 23.96 -1.43
C TYR A 256 -11.32 24.57 -0.79
N GLY A 257 -11.31 25.86 -0.44
CA GLY A 257 -12.44 26.57 0.17
C GLY A 257 -12.56 26.38 1.69
N GLY A 258 -11.51 25.90 2.35
CA GLY A 258 -11.42 25.81 3.81
C GLY A 258 -10.89 27.09 4.46
N ARG A 259 -10.54 26.98 5.74
CA ARG A 259 -9.81 28.01 6.50
C ARG A 259 -8.65 27.36 7.22
N PHE A 260 -7.53 28.08 7.30
CA PHE A 260 -6.38 27.64 8.09
C PHE A 260 -6.61 27.86 9.58
N PHE A 261 -6.04 26.99 10.41
CA PHE A 261 -6.08 27.09 11.87
C PHE A 261 -4.86 26.35 12.47
N LEU A 262 -4.60 26.53 13.77
CA LEU A 262 -3.60 25.76 14.52
C LEU A 262 -4.23 24.57 15.23
N ASP A 263 -3.64 23.38 15.09
CA ASP A 263 -4.03 22.22 15.92
C ASP A 263 -3.44 22.33 17.34
N GLU A 264 -3.85 21.42 18.22
CA GLU A 264 -3.37 21.34 19.61
C GLU A 264 -1.83 21.19 19.73
N LYS A 265 -1.16 20.77 18.65
CA LYS A 265 0.30 20.62 18.58
C LYS A 265 0.98 21.84 17.95
N GLY A 266 0.23 22.93 17.72
CA GLY A 266 0.73 24.15 17.07
C GLY A 266 1.02 24.00 15.58
N ARG A 267 0.47 22.98 14.91
CA ARG A 267 0.66 22.78 13.46
C ARG A 267 -0.43 23.47 12.68
N VAL A 268 -0.06 24.08 11.55
CA VAL A 268 -1.01 24.70 10.63
C VAL A 268 -1.82 23.61 9.94
N ARG A 269 -3.14 23.61 10.14
CA ARG A 269 -4.13 22.71 9.52
C ARG A 269 -5.13 23.52 8.69
N THR A 270 -5.93 22.82 7.88
CA THR A 270 -7.08 23.42 7.18
C THR A 270 -8.34 22.59 7.35
N THR A 271 -9.49 23.26 7.46
CA THR A 271 -10.80 22.61 7.56
C THR A 271 -11.18 21.80 6.32
N SER A 272 -10.58 22.08 5.15
CA SER A 272 -10.79 21.29 3.93
C SER A 272 -10.06 19.95 3.95
N ASN A 273 -9.14 19.73 4.91
CA ASN A 273 -8.20 18.61 4.93
C ASN A 273 -7.46 18.40 3.59
N LEU A 274 -7.23 19.50 2.86
CA LEU A 274 -6.63 19.52 1.53
C LEU A 274 -7.40 18.65 0.51
N ALA A 275 -8.69 18.43 0.72
CA ALA A 275 -9.53 17.59 -0.12
C ALA A 275 -10.70 18.38 -0.69
N THR A 276 -11.06 18.10 -1.94
CA THR A 276 -12.26 18.67 -2.55
C THR A 276 -13.49 17.98 -1.96
N HIS A 277 -14.27 18.68 -1.14
CA HIS A 277 -15.59 18.23 -0.74
C HIS A 277 -16.54 18.42 -1.93
N LYS A 278 -17.02 17.33 -2.55
CA LYS A 278 -18.21 17.42 -3.40
C LYS A 278 -19.35 17.82 -2.48
N ARG A 279 -19.92 19.03 -2.66
CA ARG A 279 -21.27 19.30 -2.18
C ARG A 279 -22.15 18.14 -2.65
N SER A 280 -22.72 17.38 -1.72
CA SER A 280 -23.79 16.45 -2.06
C SER A 280 -24.83 17.27 -2.82
N ARG A 281 -25.06 16.93 -4.09
CA ARG A 281 -26.27 17.38 -4.77
C ARG A 281 -27.42 16.78 -3.96
N GLN A 282 -28.06 17.61 -3.14
CA GLN A 282 -29.42 17.35 -2.68
C GLN A 282 -30.36 17.48 -3.88
#